data_AF-T0C1L6-F1
#
_entry.id   AF-T0C1L6-F1
#
_cell.length_a   1.000
_cell.length_b   1.000
_cell.length_c   1.000
_cell.angle_alpha   90.00
_cell.angle_beta   90.00
_cell.angle_gamma   90.00
#
_symmetry.space_group_name_H-M   'P 1'
#
loop_
_entity.id
_entity.type
_entity.pdbx_description
1 polymer ?
#
loop_
_entity_poly.entity_id
_entity_poly.type
_entity_poly.pdbx_seq_one_letter_code
_entity_poly.pdbx_strand_id
1 'polypeptide(L)'
;MKKLLLVILMISTAYANEVTPSATDMKFVTDFTTFACKSFRDKVAAPNEIAALNVSFTKLGISDSTRRIILDVESNDGQCFYSADFSRQKGFKRLDFETSYMTDSPNCIELKEELDRYISPGFKYVIKYNAYISMLFLTKELTSVCDEVSGNKLIEFQWKI
;
A
#
# COMPACT_ATOMS: atom_id res chain seq x y z
N MET A 1 -8.71 24.36 44.11
CA MET A 1 -7.57 24.38 43.16
C MET A 1 -6.98 22.99 42.84
N LYS A 2 -6.90 22.02 43.77
CA LYS A 2 -6.34 20.67 43.47
C LYS A 2 -7.17 19.78 42.52
N LYS A 3 -8.49 19.99 42.39
CA LYS A 3 -9.35 19.19 41.50
C LYS A 3 -9.31 19.63 40.03
N LEU A 4 -8.92 20.87 39.74
CA LEU A 4 -8.91 21.41 38.37
C LEU A 4 -7.71 20.90 37.56
N LEU A 5 -6.57 20.66 38.22
CA LEU A 5 -5.36 20.15 37.58
C LEU A 5 -5.52 18.70 37.06
N LEU A 6 -6.36 17.89 37.72
CA LEU A 6 -6.58 16.49 37.33
C LEU A 6 -7.42 16.37 36.05
N VAL A 7 -8.30 17.33 35.79
CA VAL A 7 -9.16 17.34 34.60
C VAL A 7 -8.35 17.72 33.36
N ILE A 8 -7.38 18.64 33.48
CA ILE A 8 -6.53 19.06 32.36
C ILE A 8 -5.58 17.93 31.91
N LEU A 9 -5.08 17.11 32.84
CA LEU A 9 -4.23 15.96 32.49
C LEU A 9 -4.99 14.82 31.77
N MET A 10 -6.29 14.67 31.99
CA MET A 10 -7.09 13.63 31.31
C MET A 10 -7.48 14.01 29.87
N ILE A 11 -7.50 15.30 29.54
CA ILE A 11 -7.86 15.76 28.18
C ILE A 11 -6.64 15.70 27.25
N SER A 12 -5.41 15.76 27.78
CA SER A 12 -4.18 15.73 26.98
C SER A 12 -3.81 14.37 26.38
N THR A 13 -4.48 13.27 26.76
CA THR A 13 -4.25 11.94 26.16
C THR A 13 -5.26 11.57 25.08
N ALA A 14 -6.23 12.44 24.77
CA ALA A 14 -7.37 12.04 23.94
C ALA A 14 -7.07 11.99 22.43
N TYR A 15 -6.04 12.66 21.92
CA TYR A 15 -5.76 12.70 20.48
C TYR A 15 -4.27 12.83 20.20
N ALA A 16 -3.49 11.81 20.53
CA ALA A 16 -2.32 11.53 19.73
C ALA A 16 -2.85 10.90 18.44
N ASN A 17 -3.12 11.70 17.41
CA ASN A 17 -3.30 11.15 16.06
C ASN A 17 -2.02 10.38 15.76
N GLU A 18 -2.08 9.05 15.76
CA GLU A 18 -0.97 8.24 15.28
C GLU A 18 -0.73 8.68 13.84
N VAL A 19 0.40 9.36 13.63
CA VAL A 19 0.82 9.77 12.29
C VAL A 19 1.12 8.49 11.55
N THR A 20 0.22 8.11 10.64
CA THR A 20 0.39 6.93 9.81
C THR A 20 1.53 7.21 8.82
N PRO A 21 2.56 6.35 8.77
CA PRO A 21 3.62 6.48 7.77
C PRO A 21 3.02 6.53 6.36
N SER A 22 3.46 7.47 5.51
CA SER A 22 3.02 7.57 4.12
C SER A 22 4.18 7.36 3.15
N ALA A 23 3.87 6.88 1.95
CA ALA A 23 4.81 6.87 0.83
C ALA A 23 5.44 8.26 0.56
N THR A 24 4.73 9.35 0.87
CA THR A 24 5.22 10.72 0.68
C THR A 24 6.37 11.11 1.61
N ASP A 25 6.55 10.40 2.72
CA ASP A 25 7.65 10.61 3.67
C ASP A 25 8.98 10.00 3.19
N MET A 26 8.96 9.26 2.08
CA MET A 26 10.10 8.49 1.59
C MET A 26 10.98 9.25 0.59
N LYS A 27 12.22 8.79 0.43
CA LYS A 27 13.23 9.45 -0.41
C LYS A 27 12.84 9.47 -1.89
N PHE A 28 12.34 8.35 -2.39
CA PHE A 28 11.88 8.22 -3.77
C PHE A 28 10.39 7.95 -3.76
N VAL A 29 9.61 8.86 -4.34
CA VAL A 29 8.15 8.76 -4.38
C VAL A 29 7.72 8.55 -5.82
N THR A 30 6.86 7.57 -6.01
CA THR A 30 6.34 7.18 -7.33
C THR A 30 4.82 7.19 -7.28
N ASP A 31 4.20 7.64 -8.37
CA ASP A 31 2.76 7.68 -8.51
C ASP A 31 2.28 6.41 -9.22
N PHE A 32 1.12 5.90 -8.79
CA PHE A 32 0.48 4.77 -9.45
C PHE A 32 0.17 5.13 -10.90
N THR A 33 0.40 4.17 -11.79
CA THR A 33 0.14 4.36 -13.22
C THR A 33 -0.95 3.43 -13.73
N THR A 34 -0.85 2.14 -13.42
CA THR A 34 -1.77 1.15 -13.95
C THR A 34 -1.62 -0.17 -13.21
N PHE A 35 -2.67 -0.97 -13.32
CA PHE A 35 -2.57 -2.42 -13.14
C PHE A 35 -2.24 -3.09 -14.49
N ALA A 36 -1.72 -4.33 -14.48
CA ALA A 36 -1.46 -5.12 -15.67
C ALA A 36 -1.39 -6.65 -15.43
N CYS A 37 -1.96 -7.43 -16.36
CA CYS A 37 -1.85 -8.89 -16.47
C CYS A 37 -0.80 -9.27 -17.53
N LYS A 38 0.47 -9.12 -17.18
CA LYS A 38 1.61 -9.41 -18.06
C LYS A 38 2.70 -10.16 -17.33
N SER A 39 3.49 -10.93 -18.10
CA SER A 39 4.88 -11.18 -17.73
C SER A 39 5.71 -9.92 -18.05
N PHE A 40 5.67 -8.92 -17.16
CA PHE A 40 6.43 -7.65 -17.28
C PHE A 40 6.36 -6.87 -18.62
N ARG A 41 5.59 -7.23 -19.67
CA ARG A 41 5.47 -6.43 -20.93
C ARG A 41 4.14 -5.65 -21.21
N ASP A 42 2.92 -6.19 -21.11
CA ASP A 42 1.67 -5.49 -21.57
C ASP A 42 0.56 -5.04 -20.54
N LYS A 43 -0.11 -3.90 -20.73
CA LYS A 43 -1.11 -3.35 -19.77
C LYS A 43 -2.51 -3.97 -19.89
N VAL A 44 -3.22 -4.22 -18.78
CA VAL A 44 -4.67 -4.55 -18.73
C VAL A 44 -5.28 -4.23 -17.35
N ALA A 45 -6.59 -4.31 -17.20
CA ALA A 45 -7.34 -3.88 -16.01
C ALA A 45 -7.02 -4.64 -14.69
N ALA A 46 -7.37 -4.03 -13.55
CA ALA A 46 -7.19 -4.56 -12.20
C ALA A 46 -7.97 -5.87 -11.91
N PRO A 47 -7.56 -6.68 -10.91
CA PRO A 47 -8.28 -7.88 -10.50
C PRO A 47 -9.65 -7.50 -9.97
N ASN A 48 -10.65 -8.36 -10.22
CA ASN A 48 -12.03 -8.06 -9.88
C ASN A 48 -12.22 -7.86 -8.38
N GLU A 49 -11.53 -8.61 -7.52
CA GLU A 49 -11.67 -8.45 -6.06
C GLU A 49 -11.13 -7.11 -5.59
N ILE A 50 -9.92 -6.72 -6.03
CA ILE A 50 -9.37 -5.40 -5.70
C ILE A 50 -10.24 -4.28 -6.28
N ALA A 51 -10.75 -4.45 -7.50
CA ALA A 51 -11.67 -3.50 -8.11
C ALA A 51 -12.99 -3.39 -7.32
N ALA A 52 -13.49 -4.50 -6.78
CA ALA A 52 -14.72 -4.54 -5.98
C ALA A 52 -14.57 -3.84 -4.62
N LEU A 53 -13.36 -3.75 -4.06
CA LEU A 53 -13.09 -2.99 -2.84
C LEU A 53 -13.24 -1.47 -3.02
N ASN A 54 -13.44 -0.99 -4.26
CA ASN A 54 -13.64 0.42 -4.58
C ASN A 54 -12.50 1.32 -4.04
N VAL A 55 -11.26 0.86 -4.23
CA VAL A 55 -10.03 1.53 -3.83
C VAL A 55 -9.16 1.88 -5.03
N SER A 56 -8.21 2.79 -4.82
CA SER A 56 -7.18 3.20 -5.76
C SER A 56 -5.81 3.13 -5.10
N PHE A 57 -4.86 2.44 -5.74
CA PHE A 57 -3.45 2.60 -5.39
C PHE A 57 -3.03 4.02 -5.75
N THR A 58 -2.34 4.71 -4.85
CA THR A 58 -1.99 6.12 -5.06
C THR A 58 -0.49 6.28 -5.25
N LYS A 59 0.30 5.84 -4.27
CA LYS A 59 1.75 6.08 -4.24
C LYS A 59 2.54 4.90 -3.74
N LEU A 60 3.78 4.84 -4.18
CA LEU A 60 4.79 3.94 -3.65
C LEU A 60 6.04 4.75 -3.29
N GLY A 61 6.40 4.69 -2.02
CA GLY A 61 7.54 5.39 -1.42
C GLY A 61 8.66 4.41 -1.12
N ILE A 62 9.89 4.77 -1.43
CA ILE A 62 11.06 3.91 -1.25
C ILE A 62 12.15 4.66 -0.50
N SER A 63 12.65 4.01 0.55
CA SER A 63 13.83 4.48 1.29
C SER A 63 15.07 4.58 0.42
N ASP A 64 16.03 5.41 0.86
CA ASP A 64 17.35 5.58 0.23
C ASP A 64 18.10 4.25 0.03
N SER A 65 18.02 3.35 1.01
CA SER A 65 18.64 2.03 1.00
C SER A 65 17.88 1.01 0.14
N THR A 66 16.68 1.36 -0.35
CA THR A 66 15.73 0.47 -1.05
C THR A 66 15.32 -0.77 -0.25
N ARG A 67 15.50 -0.74 1.08
CA ARG A 67 15.17 -1.84 1.99
C ARG A 67 13.81 -1.70 2.64
N ARG A 68 13.28 -0.48 2.69
CA ARG A 68 11.94 -0.17 3.18
C ARG A 68 11.13 0.48 2.07
N ILE A 69 9.90 0.03 1.89
CA ILE A 69 8.96 0.49 0.88
C ILE A 69 7.60 0.68 1.55
N ILE A 70 6.93 1.80 1.28
CA ILE A 70 5.56 2.06 1.72
C ILE A 70 4.65 2.17 0.51
N LEU A 71 3.52 1.48 0.56
CA LEU A 71 2.46 1.51 -0.45
C LEU A 71 1.22 2.20 0.12
N ASP A 72 0.79 3.27 -0.51
CA ASP A 72 -0.42 4.01 -0.15
C ASP A 72 -1.60 3.59 -1.06
N VAL A 73 -2.76 3.39 -0.43
CA VAL A 73 -4.03 3.07 -1.07
C VAL A 73 -5.12 3.96 -0.47
N GLU A 74 -6.03 4.45 -1.29
CA GLU A 74 -7.13 5.31 -0.88
C GLU A 74 -8.46 4.72 -1.34
N SER A 75 -9.52 4.83 -0.53
CA SER A 75 -10.87 4.52 -0.99
C SER A 75 -11.32 5.54 -2.04
N ASN A 76 -12.13 5.12 -3.00
CA ASN A 76 -12.57 6.00 -4.10
C ASN A 76 -13.49 7.15 -3.63
N ASP A 77 -14.02 7.08 -2.41
CA ASP A 77 -14.76 8.16 -1.75
C ASP A 77 -13.85 9.09 -0.92
N GLY A 78 -12.55 8.81 -0.83
CA GLY A 78 -11.55 9.60 -0.11
C GLY A 78 -11.64 9.52 1.43
N GLN A 79 -12.45 8.62 1.98
CA GLN A 79 -12.66 8.52 3.43
C GLN A 79 -11.62 7.67 4.16
N CYS A 80 -11.06 6.67 3.47
CA CYS A 80 -10.13 5.71 4.05
C CYS A 80 -8.78 5.82 3.36
N PHE A 81 -7.76 6.13 4.15
CA PHE A 81 -6.36 6.06 3.74
C PHE A 81 -5.68 4.86 4.39
N TYR A 82 -5.16 3.96 3.55
CA TYR A 82 -4.40 2.78 3.91
C TYR A 82 -2.95 2.95 3.51
N SER A 83 -2.04 2.47 4.37
CA SER A 83 -0.61 2.42 4.09
C SER A 83 -0.04 1.08 4.53
N ALA A 84 0.70 0.41 3.66
CA ALA A 84 1.39 -0.84 3.98
C ALA A 84 2.90 -0.66 3.93
N ASP A 85 3.57 -1.10 5.00
CA ASP A 85 5.02 -1.06 5.15
C ASP A 85 5.63 -2.42 4.83
N PHE A 86 6.64 -2.41 3.96
CA PHE A 86 7.36 -3.58 3.53
C PHE A 86 8.84 -3.44 3.77
N SER A 87 9.46 -4.55 4.15
CA SER A 87 10.90 -4.68 4.18
C SER A 87 11.42 -5.56 3.04
N ARG A 88 12.72 -5.42 2.78
CA ARG A 88 13.44 -6.22 1.79
C ARG A 88 14.81 -6.60 2.33
N GLN A 89 15.09 -7.90 2.31
CA GLN A 89 16.42 -8.41 2.55
C GLN A 89 17.37 -8.08 1.39
N LYS A 90 18.60 -7.64 1.70
CA LYS A 90 19.64 -7.36 0.70
C LYS A 90 19.87 -8.58 -0.19
N GLY A 91 19.84 -8.37 -1.50
CA GLY A 91 20.04 -9.44 -2.51
C GLY A 91 18.75 -10.12 -2.97
N PHE A 92 17.61 -9.87 -2.30
CA PHE A 92 16.32 -10.42 -2.67
C PHE A 92 15.45 -9.39 -3.41
N LYS A 93 14.57 -9.89 -4.27
CA LYS A 93 13.58 -9.09 -5.03
C LYS A 93 12.15 -9.27 -4.51
N ARG A 94 12.03 -9.86 -3.32
CA ARG A 94 10.76 -10.04 -2.58
C ARG A 94 10.68 -8.96 -1.52
N LEU A 95 9.47 -8.40 -1.38
CA LEU A 95 9.08 -7.47 -0.35
C LEU A 95 8.21 -8.24 0.64
N ASP A 96 8.64 -8.24 1.88
CA ASP A 96 7.96 -8.91 2.98
C ASP A 96 7.13 -7.88 3.72
N PHE A 97 5.86 -8.21 3.97
CA PHE A 97 4.94 -7.36 4.69
C PHE A 97 5.35 -7.28 6.16
N GLU A 98 5.46 -6.07 6.69
CA GLU A 98 5.76 -5.83 8.09
C GLU A 98 4.48 -5.48 8.86
N THR A 99 3.77 -4.47 8.36
CA THR A 99 2.58 -3.94 9.01
C THR A 99 1.78 -3.06 8.06
N SER A 100 0.57 -2.69 8.47
CA SER A 100 -0.26 -1.74 7.75
C SER A 100 -1.04 -0.85 8.70
N TYR A 101 -1.34 0.34 8.20
CA TYR A 101 -2.01 1.42 8.88
C TYR A 101 -3.26 1.78 8.09
N MET A 102 -4.30 2.21 8.80
CA MET A 102 -5.54 2.68 8.20
C MET A 102 -6.04 3.88 8.99
N THR A 103 -6.82 4.74 8.33
CA THR A 103 -7.63 5.76 9.01
C THR A 103 -8.49 5.11 10.09
N ASP A 104 -8.43 5.63 11.31
CA ASP A 104 -9.13 5.07 12.47
C ASP A 104 -10.63 5.43 12.45
N SER A 105 -11.38 4.71 11.63
CA SER A 105 -12.84 4.77 11.60
C SER A 105 -13.44 3.38 11.33
N PRO A 106 -14.66 3.09 11.85
CA PRO A 106 -15.25 1.75 11.73
C PRO A 106 -15.34 1.21 10.30
N ASN A 107 -15.75 2.05 9.34
CA ASN A 107 -15.88 1.65 7.94
C ASN A 107 -14.52 1.35 7.28
N CYS A 108 -13.44 1.97 7.77
CA CYS A 108 -12.11 1.75 7.24
C CYS A 108 -11.46 0.49 7.83
N ILE A 109 -11.88 0.04 9.03
CA ILE A 109 -11.34 -1.17 9.65
C ILE A 109 -11.72 -2.42 8.83
N GLU A 110 -12.97 -2.54 8.40
CA GLU A 110 -13.41 -3.66 7.54
C GLU A 110 -12.62 -3.67 6.21
N LEU A 111 -12.47 -2.50 5.59
CA LEU A 111 -11.66 -2.36 4.38
C LEU A 111 -10.19 -2.72 4.61
N LYS A 112 -9.63 -2.39 5.79
CA LYS A 112 -8.26 -2.73 6.16
C LYS A 112 -8.04 -4.23 6.19
N GLU A 113 -8.96 -4.98 6.79
CA GLU A 113 -8.85 -6.44 6.89
C GLU A 113 -8.84 -7.10 5.49
N GLU A 114 -9.71 -6.63 4.59
CA GLU A 114 -9.74 -7.10 3.20
C GLU A 114 -8.45 -6.71 2.44
N LEU A 115 -7.96 -5.48 2.60
CA LEU A 115 -6.70 -5.07 1.98
C LEU A 115 -5.52 -5.89 2.51
N ASP A 116 -5.42 -6.10 3.83
CA ASP A 116 -4.36 -6.89 4.45
C ASP A 116 -4.36 -8.33 3.96
N ARG A 117 -5.54 -8.93 3.74
CA ARG A 117 -5.66 -10.27 3.16
C ARG A 117 -4.98 -10.39 1.80
N TYR A 118 -5.12 -9.39 0.93
CA TYR A 118 -4.52 -9.41 -0.41
C TYR A 118 -3.06 -8.92 -0.45
N ILE A 119 -2.69 -8.03 0.46
CA ILE A 119 -1.43 -7.29 0.46
C ILE A 119 -0.36 -7.98 1.33
N SER A 120 -0.74 -8.55 2.48
CA SER A 120 0.19 -9.18 3.43
C SER A 120 1.00 -10.36 2.90
N PRO A 121 0.57 -11.12 1.86
CA PRO A 121 1.45 -12.12 1.24
C PRO A 121 2.71 -11.51 0.60
N GLY A 122 2.72 -10.20 0.41
CA GLY A 122 3.86 -9.44 -0.08
C GLY A 122 3.94 -9.41 -1.61
N PHE A 123 5.06 -8.88 -2.08
CA PHE A 123 5.26 -8.62 -3.51
C PHE A 123 6.62 -9.09 -4.00
N LYS A 124 6.73 -9.40 -5.28
CA LYS A 124 8.01 -9.33 -5.99
C LYS A 124 8.08 -8.02 -6.76
N TYR A 125 9.25 -7.42 -6.92
CA TYR A 125 9.35 -6.17 -7.67
C TYR A 125 10.51 -6.14 -8.67
N VAL A 126 10.37 -5.28 -9.68
CA VAL A 126 11.41 -4.97 -10.67
C VAL A 126 11.44 -3.47 -10.90
N ILE A 127 12.62 -2.89 -10.81
CA ILE A 127 12.88 -1.50 -11.22
C ILE A 127 13.32 -1.51 -12.68
N LYS A 128 12.65 -0.73 -13.53
CA LYS A 128 13.00 -0.54 -14.95
C LYS A 128 13.40 0.91 -15.20
N TYR A 129 14.51 1.08 -15.93
CA TYR A 129 14.97 2.38 -16.44
C TYR A 129 15.09 3.50 -15.39
N ASN A 130 15.31 3.15 -14.11
CA ASN A 130 15.35 4.08 -12.96
C ASN A 130 14.13 5.00 -12.80
N ALA A 131 13.02 4.69 -13.48
CA ALA A 131 11.82 5.53 -13.47
C ALA A 131 10.53 4.73 -13.20
N TYR A 132 10.55 3.41 -13.35
CA TYR A 132 9.36 2.56 -13.22
C TYR A 132 9.58 1.41 -12.25
N ILE A 133 8.55 1.10 -11.47
CA ILE A 133 8.55 0.00 -10.51
C ILE A 133 7.29 -0.82 -10.72
N SER A 134 7.46 -2.08 -11.10
CA SER A 134 6.35 -3.04 -11.20
C SER A 134 6.41 -3.96 -9.98
N MET A 135 5.30 -4.10 -9.24
CA MET A 135 5.15 -5.05 -8.14
C MET A 135 4.15 -6.15 -8.51
N LEU A 136 4.53 -7.40 -8.31
CA LEU A 136 3.75 -8.62 -8.55
C LEU A 136 3.17 -9.11 -7.22
N PHE A 137 1.84 -9.21 -7.14
CA PHE A 137 1.16 -9.82 -5.99
C PHE A 137 1.57 -11.27 -5.80
N LEU A 138 1.79 -11.68 -4.55
CA LEU A 138 2.07 -13.08 -4.19
C LEU A 138 0.85 -13.87 -3.72
N THR A 139 -0.28 -13.19 -3.51
CA THR A 139 -1.54 -13.85 -3.12
C THR A 139 -2.09 -14.71 -4.26
N LYS A 140 -2.62 -15.88 -3.90
CA LYS A 140 -3.36 -16.78 -4.81
C LYS A 140 -4.88 -16.57 -4.74
N GLU A 141 -5.34 -15.73 -3.83
CA GLU A 141 -6.77 -15.55 -3.54
C GLU A 141 -7.44 -14.53 -4.45
N LEU A 142 -6.65 -13.69 -5.14
CA LEU A 142 -7.17 -12.84 -6.20
C LEU A 142 -7.52 -13.72 -7.41
N THR A 143 -8.75 -13.67 -7.88
CA THR A 143 -9.23 -14.30 -9.13
C THR A 143 -9.66 -13.22 -10.13
N SER A 144 -9.08 -13.24 -11.30
CA SER A 144 -9.30 -12.16 -12.27
C SER A 144 -9.07 -12.63 -13.69
N VAL A 145 -9.38 -11.75 -14.64
CA VAL A 145 -8.99 -11.91 -16.05
C VAL A 145 -7.49 -12.22 -16.22
N CYS A 146 -6.63 -11.84 -15.25
CA CYS A 146 -5.21 -12.17 -15.32
C CYS A 146 -4.92 -13.66 -15.26
N ASP A 147 -5.73 -14.45 -14.57
CA ASP A 147 -5.45 -15.87 -14.35
C ASP A 147 -5.53 -16.67 -15.66
N GLU A 148 -6.44 -16.26 -16.56
CA GLU A 148 -6.59 -16.84 -17.90
C GLU A 148 -5.57 -16.28 -18.91
N VAL A 149 -5.09 -15.03 -18.72
CA VAL A 149 -4.19 -14.36 -19.68
C VAL A 149 -2.72 -14.67 -19.41
N SER A 150 -2.26 -14.55 -18.15
CA SER A 150 -0.83 -14.69 -17.82
C SER A 150 -0.52 -15.27 -16.44
N GLY A 151 -1.52 -15.44 -15.57
CA GLY A 151 -1.37 -15.79 -14.16
C GLY A 151 -0.69 -14.72 -13.29
N ASN A 152 -0.29 -13.58 -13.87
CA ASN A 152 0.48 -12.55 -13.18
C ASN A 152 -0.35 -11.29 -12.97
N LYS A 153 -0.25 -10.72 -11.77
CA LYS A 153 -1.01 -9.56 -11.30
C LYS A 153 -0.03 -8.45 -10.92
N LEU A 154 0.16 -7.44 -11.79
CA LEU A 154 1.14 -6.38 -11.57
C LEU A 154 0.49 -5.03 -11.27
N ILE A 155 1.00 -4.30 -10.28
CA ILE A 155 0.79 -2.87 -10.10
C ILE A 155 2.06 -2.12 -10.53
N GLU A 156 1.90 -1.04 -11.29
CA GLU A 156 3.01 -0.26 -11.81
C GLU A 156 2.99 1.18 -11.31
N PHE A 157 4.17 1.64 -10.89
CA PHE A 157 4.41 3.00 -10.43
C PHE A 157 5.48 3.67 -11.28
N GLN A 158 5.41 4.99 -11.41
CA GLN A 158 6.38 5.81 -12.10
C GLN A 158 6.89 6.94 -11.20
N TRP A 159 8.19 7.24 -11.28
CA TRP A 159 8.81 8.35 -10.58
C TRP A 159 8.14 9.67 -10.97
N LYS A 160 7.85 10.49 -9.95
CA LYS A 160 7.49 11.89 -10.15
C LYS A 160 8.79 12.66 -10.39
N ILE A 161 9.08 13.01 -11.65
CA ILE A 161 10.21 13.88 -12.02
C ILE A 161 9.89 15.31 -11.59
#